data_AF-A0A349UL81-F1
#
_entry.id   AF-A0A349UL81-F1
#
_cell.length_a   1.000
_cell.length_b   1.000
_cell.length_c   1.000
_cell.angle_alpha   90.00
_cell.angle_beta   90.00
_cell.angle_gamma   90.00
#
_symmetry.space_group_name_H-M   'P 1'
#
loop_
_entity.id
_entity.type
_entity.pdbx_description
1 polymer ?
#
loop_
_entity_poly.entity_id
_entity_poly.type
_entity_poly.pdbx_seq_one_letter_code
_entity_poly.pdbx_strand_id
1 'polypeptide(L)'
;SAGQFELTYRPPRDGVYAVRLLARDAQGKEIGSDEMSLTVEKHSTEMDNTDRDDGLLTHLASRSQGACDDLTRLPEMIDRLVERSAALAPPAPQSRQYALYHFPVLFVLFVALLTVEWLLRRSWQLH
;
A
#
# COMPACT_ATOMS: atom_id res chain seq x y z
N SER A 1 53.00 -24.39 12.85
CA SER A 1 51.73 -24.45 12.12
C SER A 1 50.67 -23.88 13.04
N ALA A 2 50.12 -22.70 12.74
CA ALA A 2 49.12 -22.07 13.61
C ALA A 2 47.85 -22.94 13.64
N GLY A 3 47.38 -23.29 14.85
CA GLY A 3 46.29 -24.24 15.07
C GLY A 3 44.94 -23.62 14.74
N GLN A 4 44.16 -24.31 13.90
CA GLN A 4 42.75 -24.04 13.73
C GLN A 4 41.97 -24.73 14.86
N PHE A 5 41.09 -23.97 15.50
CA PHE A 5 40.17 -24.48 16.52
C PHE A 5 38.75 -24.16 16.07
N GLU A 6 37.87 -25.15 16.13
CA GLU A 6 36.47 -25.02 15.77
C GLU A 6 35.62 -25.39 16.99
N LEU A 7 34.56 -24.62 17.23
CA LEU A 7 33.58 -24.88 18.27
C LEU A 7 32.18 -24.67 17.69
N THR A 8 31.31 -25.65 17.90
CA THR A 8 29.88 -25.53 17.60
C THR A 8 29.12 -25.22 18.88
N TYR A 9 28.35 -24.12 18.89
CA TYR A 9 27.46 -23.77 20.00
C TYR A 9 26.04 -23.59 19.47
N ARG A 10 25.06 -24.23 20.14
CA ARG A 10 23.65 -24.09 19.80
C ARG A 10 22.95 -23.23 20.84
N PRO A 11 22.49 -22.02 20.48
CA PRO A 11 21.80 -21.12 21.40
C PRO A 11 20.52 -21.78 21.96
N PRO A 12 20.24 -21.67 23.27
CA PRO A 12 19.08 -22.32 23.88
C PRO A 12 17.76 -21.56 23.65
N ARG A 13 17.81 -20.27 23.29
CA ARG A 13 16.65 -19.40 23.08
C ARG A 13 16.93 -18.42 21.95
N ASP A 14 15.87 -17.83 21.42
CA ASP A 14 15.94 -16.73 20.48
C ASP A 14 16.40 -15.46 21.22
N GLY A 15 17.20 -14.63 20.56
CA GLY A 15 17.70 -13.40 21.15
C GLY A 15 19.06 -12.95 20.59
N VAL A 16 19.56 -11.85 21.15
CA VAL A 16 20.87 -11.29 20.80
C VAL A 16 21.91 -11.83 21.78
N TYR A 17 22.96 -12.42 21.24
CA TYR A 17 24.07 -12.99 22.00
C TYR A 17 25.37 -12.26 21.63
N ALA A 18 26.20 -11.99 22.63
CA ALA A 18 27.60 -11.61 22.43
C ALA A 18 28.45 -12.87 22.63
N VAL A 19 29.13 -13.30 21.57
CA VAL A 19 30.03 -14.45 21.60
C VAL A 19 31.45 -13.93 21.78
N ARG A 20 32.11 -14.35 22.86
CA ARG A 20 33.48 -13.97 23.18
C ARG A 20 34.42 -15.18 23.12
N LEU A 21 35.45 -15.08 22.31
CA LEU A 21 36.52 -16.06 22.17
C LEU A 21 37.75 -15.55 22.93
N LEU A 22 38.36 -16.40 23.76
CA LEU A 22 39.54 -16.08 24.56
C LEU A 22 40.61 -17.15 24.32
N ALA A 23 41.76 -16.75 23.78
CA ALA A 23 42.94 -17.60 23.67
C ALA A 23 43.81 -17.43 24.92
N ARG A 24 44.20 -18.54 25.56
CA ARG A 24 45.09 -18.53 26.73
C ARG A 24 46.33 -19.38 26.49
N ASP A 25 47.46 -19.01 27.09
CA ASP A 25 48.69 -19.78 27.07
C ASP A 25 48.63 -20.97 28.05
N ALA A 26 49.68 -21.80 28.03
CA ALA A 26 49.78 -22.97 28.91
C ALA A 26 49.83 -22.60 30.41
N GLN A 27 50.19 -21.36 30.74
CA GLN A 27 50.19 -20.80 32.09
C GLN A 27 48.86 -20.12 32.44
N GLY A 28 47.87 -20.12 31.54
CA GLY A 28 46.55 -19.55 31.71
C GLY A 28 46.44 -18.05 31.44
N LYS A 29 47.51 -17.41 30.93
CA LYS A 29 47.52 -15.98 30.57
C LYS A 29 46.83 -15.78 29.22
N GLU A 30 45.97 -14.78 29.14
CA GLU A 30 45.28 -14.42 27.90
C GLU A 30 46.28 -13.93 26.83
N ILE A 31 46.25 -14.57 25.67
CA ILE A 31 47.04 -14.24 24.48
C ILE A 31 46.25 -13.31 23.56
N GLY A 32 44.91 -13.43 23.54
CA GLY A 32 44.03 -12.57 22.75
C GLY A 32 42.55 -12.89 22.95
N SER A 33 41.69 -11.95 22.56
CA SER A 33 40.23 -12.06 22.61
C SER A 33 39.62 -11.57 21.30
N ASP A 34 38.50 -12.15 20.92
CA ASP A 34 37.63 -11.63 19.87
C ASP A 34 36.17 -11.67 20.34
N GLU A 35 35.34 -10.78 19.83
CA GLU A 35 33.92 -10.67 20.19
C GLU A 35 33.06 -10.42 18.95
N MET A 36 32.00 -11.21 18.79
CA MET A 36 31.01 -11.00 17.73
C MET A 36 29.59 -11.01 18.30
N SER A 37 28.72 -10.21 17.68
CA SER A 37 27.28 -10.24 17.95
C SER A 37 26.59 -11.26 17.05
N LEU A 38 25.81 -12.14 17.65
CA LEU A 38 24.97 -13.13 16.97
C LEU A 38 23.51 -12.88 17.30
N THR A 39 22.69 -12.62 16.29
CA THR A 39 21.24 -12.55 16.44
C THR A 39 20.63 -13.89 16.07
N VAL A 40 19.92 -14.51 17.01
CA VAL A 40 19.20 -15.78 16.83
C VAL A 40 17.73 -15.44 16.72
N GLU A 41 17.21 -15.47 15.51
CA GLU A 41 15.79 -15.22 15.25
C GLU A 41 14.97 -16.49 15.33
N LYS A 42 13.72 -16.32 15.74
CA LYS A 42 12.75 -17.39 15.79
C LYS A 42 12.48 -17.87 14.38
N HIS A 43 12.73 -19.15 14.13
CA HIS A 43 12.48 -19.76 12.84
C HIS A 43 10.97 -19.70 12.54
N SER A 44 10.56 -18.92 11.55
CA SER A 44 9.16 -18.88 11.12
C SER A 44 8.88 -20.11 10.27
N THR A 45 7.76 -20.79 10.51
CA THR A 45 7.32 -21.95 9.72
C THR A 45 7.19 -21.61 8.22
N GLU A 46 6.88 -20.36 7.88
CA GLU A 46 6.84 -19.85 6.50
C GLU A 46 8.21 -19.85 5.82
N MET A 47 9.30 -19.83 6.59
CA MET A 47 10.67 -19.83 6.06
C MET A 47 11.17 -21.24 5.72
N ASP A 48 10.54 -22.28 6.31
CA ASP A 48 10.84 -23.70 6.07
C ASP A 48 9.94 -24.30 4.98
N ASN A 49 8.71 -23.78 4.84
CA ASN A 49 7.78 -24.15 3.80
C ASN A 49 7.28 -22.92 3.03
N THR A 50 7.82 -22.71 1.84
CA THR A 50 7.41 -21.63 0.93
C THR A 50 6.15 -21.97 0.13
N ASP A 51 5.61 -23.19 0.28
CA ASP A 51 4.36 -23.55 -0.38
C ASP A 51 3.19 -22.76 0.22
N ARG A 52 2.19 -22.51 -0.63
CA ARG A 52 0.97 -21.81 -0.28
C ARG A 52 0.17 -22.62 0.75
N ASP A 53 -0.14 -22.03 1.91
CA ASP A 53 -1.03 -22.64 2.90
C ASP A 53 -2.51 -22.47 2.51
N ASP A 54 -3.00 -23.41 1.70
CA ASP A 54 -4.40 -23.45 1.24
C ASP A 54 -5.42 -23.54 2.39
N GLY A 55 -5.03 -24.16 3.51
CA GLY A 55 -5.89 -24.29 4.69
C GLY A 55 -6.13 -22.95 5.37
N LEU A 56 -5.05 -22.19 5.58
CA LEU A 56 -5.12 -20.83 6.13
C LEU A 56 -5.88 -19.89 5.21
N LEU A 57 -5.64 -19.94 3.90
CA LEU A 57 -6.34 -19.10 2.92
C LEU A 57 -7.84 -19.40 2.87
N THR A 58 -8.22 -20.69 2.91
CA THR A 58 -9.63 -21.10 2.95
C THR A 58 -10.31 -20.62 4.23
N HIS A 59 -9.63 -20.77 5.37
CA HIS A 59 -10.12 -20.27 6.65
C HIS A 59 -10.32 -18.74 6.63
N LEU A 60 -9.36 -17.99 6.09
CA LEU A 60 -9.45 -16.54 5.96
C LEU A 60 -10.58 -16.11 5.01
N ALA A 61 -10.75 -16.80 3.88
CA ALA A 61 -11.84 -16.55 2.94
C ALA A 61 -13.21 -16.75 3.61
N SER A 62 -13.40 -17.84 4.36
CA SER A 62 -14.66 -18.09 5.10
C SER A 62 -14.98 -17.00 6.12
N ARG A 63 -13.98 -16.50 6.85
CA ARG A 63 -14.17 -15.47 7.87
C ARG A 63 -14.45 -14.09 7.27
N SER A 64 -13.83 -13.78 6.13
CA SER A 64 -13.96 -12.51 5.44
C SER A 64 -15.13 -12.46 4.45
N GLN A 65 -15.86 -13.58 4.28
CA GLN A 65 -16.82 -13.77 3.18
C GLN A 65 -16.16 -13.52 1.80
N GLY A 66 -14.86 -13.77 1.71
CA GLY A 66 -14.07 -13.71 0.49
C GLY A 66 -14.09 -15.03 -0.28
N ALA A 67 -13.32 -15.09 -1.36
CA ALA A 67 -13.13 -16.29 -2.16
C ALA A 67 -11.65 -16.71 -2.13
N CYS A 68 -11.41 -18.02 -2.14
CA CYS A 68 -10.09 -18.62 -2.33
C CYS A 68 -10.16 -19.49 -3.58
N ASP A 69 -9.69 -18.95 -4.70
CA ASP A 69 -9.68 -19.62 -6.00
C ASP A 69 -8.24 -19.95 -6.42
N ASP A 70 -8.10 -20.95 -7.29
CA ASP A 70 -6.81 -21.29 -7.89
C ASP A 70 -6.39 -20.24 -8.93
N LEU A 71 -5.08 -20.12 -9.17
CA LEU A 71 -4.51 -19.15 -10.10
C LEU A 71 -5.00 -19.36 -11.54
N THR A 72 -5.39 -20.58 -11.89
CA THR A 72 -6.02 -20.91 -13.16
C THR A 72 -7.36 -20.21 -13.38
N ARG A 73 -8.06 -19.83 -12.30
CA ARG A 73 -9.34 -19.10 -12.33
C ARG A 73 -9.19 -17.60 -12.09
N LEU A 74 -7.96 -17.09 -12.10
CA LEU A 74 -7.70 -15.66 -11.94
C LEU A 74 -8.56 -14.78 -12.89
N PRO A 75 -8.74 -15.11 -14.19
CA PRO A 75 -9.58 -14.29 -15.07
C PRO A 75 -11.02 -14.15 -14.56
N GLU A 76 -11.65 -15.27 -14.18
CA GLU A 76 -13.02 -15.30 -13.66
C GLU A 76 -13.14 -14.53 -12.33
N MET A 77 -12.10 -14.60 -11.49
CA MET A 77 -12.05 -13.86 -10.23
C MET A 77 -11.99 -12.35 -10.46
N ILE A 78 -11.21 -11.90 -11.46
CA ILE A 78 -11.13 -10.50 -11.86
C ILE A 78 -12.49 -10.02 -12.38
N ASP A 79 -13.16 -10.80 -13.21
CA ASP A 79 -14.49 -10.45 -13.73
C ASP A 79 -15.49 -10.25 -12.58
N ARG A 80 -15.53 -11.16 -11.60
CA ARG A 80 -16.38 -11.02 -10.40
C ARG A 80 -16.04 -9.79 -9.57
N LEU A 81 -14.77 -9.44 -9.45
CA LEU A 81 -14.34 -8.22 -8.74
C LEU A 81 -14.80 -6.96 -9.47
N VAL A 82 -14.68 -6.93 -10.81
CA VAL A 82 -15.15 -5.82 -11.64
C VAL A 82 -16.66 -5.67 -11.54
N GLU A 83 -17.42 -6.75 -11.69
CA GLU A 83 -18.88 -6.75 -11.55
C GLU A 83 -19.33 -6.25 -10.17
N ARG A 84 -18.72 -6.78 -9.10
CA ARG A 84 -19.01 -6.34 -7.73
C ARG A 84 -18.67 -4.86 -7.54
N SER A 85 -17.55 -4.40 -8.10
CA SER A 85 -17.14 -2.99 -8.02
C SER A 85 -18.12 -2.07 -8.75
N ALA A 86 -18.64 -2.48 -9.92
CA ALA A 86 -19.64 -1.75 -10.66
C ALA A 86 -20.99 -1.71 -9.94
N ALA A 87 -21.40 -2.80 -9.29
CA ALA A 87 -22.63 -2.85 -8.50
C ALA A 87 -22.58 -1.97 -7.24
N LEU A 88 -21.39 -1.80 -6.65
CA LEU A 88 -21.16 -0.98 -5.46
C LEU A 88 -20.78 0.47 -5.81
N ALA A 89 -20.50 0.78 -7.07
CA ALA A 89 -20.12 2.11 -7.49
C ALA A 89 -21.30 3.07 -7.30
N PRO A 90 -21.13 4.19 -6.57
CA PRO A 90 -22.15 5.24 -6.57
C PRO A 90 -22.33 5.75 -8.00
N PRO A 91 -23.56 6.20 -8.36
CA PRO A 91 -23.79 6.76 -9.69
C PRO A 91 -22.76 7.86 -9.94
N ALA A 92 -22.03 7.74 -11.05
CA ALA A 92 -21.02 8.73 -11.44
C ALA A 92 -21.66 10.13 -11.37
N PRO A 93 -20.96 11.14 -10.82
CA PRO A 93 -21.50 12.49 -10.72
C PRO A 93 -21.86 12.97 -12.13
N GLN A 94 -23.16 13.02 -12.42
CA GLN A 94 -23.65 13.57 -13.68
C GLN A 94 -23.39 15.07 -13.64
N SER A 95 -22.34 15.51 -14.32
CA SER A 95 -22.10 16.94 -14.55
C SER A 95 -23.21 17.44 -15.47
N ARG A 96 -24.22 18.06 -14.86
CA ARG A 96 -25.34 18.65 -15.60
C ARG A 96 -24.85 19.91 -16.31
N GLN A 97 -24.36 19.74 -17.54
CA GLN A 97 -23.93 20.85 -18.38
C GLN A 97 -25.17 21.62 -18.85
N TYR A 98 -25.44 22.76 -18.20
CA TYR A 98 -26.42 23.71 -18.71
C TYR A 98 -25.77 24.54 -19.82
N ALA A 99 -26.19 24.32 -21.06
CA ALA A 99 -25.81 25.20 -22.15
C ALA A 99 -26.53 26.55 -21.97
N LEU A 100 -25.82 27.53 -21.40
CA LEU A 100 -26.29 28.91 -21.20
C LEU A 100 -26.80 29.55 -22.51
N TYR A 101 -26.34 29.06 -23.66
CA TYR A 101 -26.77 29.48 -24.99
C TYR A 101 -28.24 29.18 -25.32
N HIS A 102 -28.90 28.26 -24.60
CA HIS A 102 -30.33 27.97 -24.80
C HIS A 102 -31.28 28.95 -24.13
N PHE A 103 -30.78 30.03 -23.51
CA PHE A 103 -31.61 31.07 -22.91
C PHE A 103 -31.63 32.32 -23.79
N PRO A 104 -32.41 32.35 -24.90
CA PRO A 104 -32.56 33.54 -25.73
C PRO A 104 -33.08 34.74 -24.93
N VAL A 105 -33.81 34.47 -23.84
CA VAL A 105 -34.28 35.49 -22.88
C VAL A 105 -33.11 36.23 -22.22
N LEU A 106 -32.03 35.55 -21.82
CA LEU A 106 -30.86 36.20 -21.22
C LEU A 106 -30.14 37.09 -22.24
N PHE A 107 -30.05 36.64 -23.50
CA PHE A 107 -29.49 37.44 -24.58
C PHE A 107 -30.32 38.70 -24.85
N VAL A 108 -31.64 38.56 -24.94
CA VAL A 108 -32.54 39.71 -25.10
C VAL A 108 -32.46 40.66 -23.91
N LEU A 109 -32.40 40.15 -22.69
CA LEU A 109 -32.21 40.95 -21.47
C LEU A 109 -30.88 41.72 -21.50
N PHE A 110 -29.80 41.07 -21.91
CA PHE A 110 -28.49 41.71 -22.04
C PHE A 110 -28.50 42.84 -23.07
N VAL A 111 -29.07 42.59 -24.26
CA VAL A 111 -29.23 43.63 -25.30
C VAL A 111 -30.14 44.76 -24.81
N ALA A 112 -31.22 44.45 -24.09
CA ALA A 112 -32.12 45.44 -23.50
C ALA A 112 -31.38 46.31 -22.46
N LEU A 113 -30.60 45.70 -21.56
CA LEU A 113 -29.78 46.44 -20.60
C LEU A 113 -28.75 47.34 -21.29
N LEU A 114 -28.07 46.84 -22.31
CA LEU A 114 -27.07 47.59 -23.07
C LEU A 114 -27.70 48.77 -23.83
N THR A 115 -28.87 48.55 -24.43
CA THR A 115 -29.61 49.59 -25.17
C THR A 115 -30.20 50.63 -24.23
N VAL A 116 -30.71 50.22 -23.06
CA VAL A 116 -31.16 51.14 -22.01
C VAL A 116 -30.00 51.95 -21.46
N GLU A 117 -28.85 51.34 -21.18
CA GLU A 117 -27.64 52.04 -20.75
C GLU A 117 -27.20 53.07 -21.80
N TRP A 118 -27.17 52.67 -23.08
CA TRP A 118 -26.82 53.57 -24.17
C TRP A 118 -27.81 54.72 -24.33
N LEU A 119 -29.11 54.45 -24.18
CA LEU A 119 -30.16 55.48 -24.22
C LEU A 119 -30.07 56.44 -23.03
N LEU A 120 -29.80 55.93 -21.82
CA LEU A 120 -29.53 56.76 -20.65
C LEU A 120 -28.29 57.63 -20.89
N ARG A 121 -27.19 57.03 -21.35
CA ARG A 121 -25.95 57.75 -21.67
C ARG A 121 -26.18 58.84 -22.72
N ARG A 122 -26.98 58.53 -23.76
CA ARG A 122 -27.31 59.46 -24.83
C ARG A 122 -28.24 60.59 -24.37
N SER A 123 -29.23 60.28 -23.53
CA SER A 123 -30.20 61.25 -23.04
C SER A 123 -29.64 62.16 -21.93
N TRP A 124 -28.64 61.70 -21.18
CA TRP A 124 -28.12 62.46 -20.04
C TRP A 124 -26.94 63.38 -20.37
N GLN A 125 -26.40 63.40 -21.60
CA GLN A 125 -25.24 64.23 -22.01
C GLN A 125 -24.31 64.58 -20.83
N LEU A 126 -23.82 63.55 -20.12
CA LEU A 126 -22.78 63.75 -19.12
C LEU A 126 -21.51 64.07 -19.90
N HIS A 127 -21.30 65.38 -20.09
CA HIS A 127 -20.01 65.99 -20.31
C HIS A 127 -19.06 65.65 -19.16
#